data_AF-W5YVF0-F1
#
_entry.id   AF-W5YVF0-F1
#
_cell.length_a   1.000
_cell.length_b   1.000
_cell.length_c   1.000
_cell.angle_alpha   90.00
_cell.angle_beta   90.00
_cell.angle_gamma   90.00
#
_symmetry.space_group_name_H-M   'P 1'
#
loop_
_entity.id
_entity.type
_entity.pdbx_description
1 polymer ?
#
loop_
_entity_poly.entity_id
_entity_poly.type
_entity_poly.pdbx_seq_one_letter_code
_entity_poly.pdbx_strand_id
1 'polypeptide(L)'
;MAEAYELTNLVMADPILRESLNDFVAEYASIQHHTEVTYLTGAVAFDLILMAVLAVATGGAAAVGAAAGRIRHAGLLASLGKTVKAYCAAVRRQRLRYLWRSTDLKKKNHLEARASKRVEGQELKPAKNVPNKFGEVYAKAPAAKLEIDTIADEIAEMFGGQVAKAPIKSQDRATQKIMNDYDGDATKIKDLARNTIIVSPEKMDAVAAELAKRGANVKVINGTTDPLGYSGVNSTIKTQAGIFGEVQVNTPAMIYAKESESVARVLLGDDLYTSIASKSGIPGGQGHKFYEEWRVLSPSSTQAQSVSEQSQEYYEAIRKANGY
;
A
#
# COMPACT_ATOMS: atom_id res chain seq x y z
N MET A 1 19.26 -7.58 27.33
CA MET A 1 19.69 -7.64 25.91
C MET A 1 19.36 -9.00 25.28
N ALA A 2 19.84 -10.12 25.83
CA ALA A 2 19.55 -11.46 25.28
C ALA A 2 18.05 -11.81 25.20
N GLU A 3 17.27 -11.44 26.21
CA GLU A 3 15.84 -11.79 26.27
C GLU A 3 14.97 -10.99 25.28
N ALA A 4 15.32 -9.74 24.97
CA ALA A 4 14.65 -8.93 23.96
C ALA A 4 14.90 -9.47 22.54
N TYR A 5 16.13 -9.88 22.27
CA TYR A 5 16.53 -10.47 20.99
C TYR A 5 15.86 -11.83 20.75
N GLU A 6 15.76 -12.69 21.78
CA GLU A 6 14.96 -13.92 21.71
C GLU A 6 13.49 -13.64 21.44
N LEU A 7 12.91 -12.60 22.06
CA LEU A 7 11.50 -12.25 21.87
C LEU A 7 11.23 -11.74 20.45
N THR A 8 12.10 -10.88 19.91
CA THR A 8 12.00 -10.40 18.53
C THR A 8 12.13 -11.54 17.54
N ASN A 9 13.07 -12.47 17.75
CA ASN A 9 13.20 -13.64 16.89
C ASN A 9 11.97 -14.56 16.98
N LEU A 10 11.36 -14.70 18.15
CA LEU A 10 10.12 -15.47 18.33
C LEU A 10 8.93 -14.83 17.60
N VAL A 11 8.80 -13.50 17.70
CA VAL A 11 7.77 -12.70 17.00
C VAL A 11 7.93 -12.80 15.48
N MET A 12 9.17 -12.74 14.99
CA MET A 12 9.45 -12.81 13.56
C MET A 12 9.28 -14.23 13.00
N ALA A 13 9.61 -15.26 13.79
CA ALA A 13 9.50 -16.65 13.38
C ALA A 13 8.07 -17.20 13.45
N ASP A 14 7.20 -16.67 14.31
CA ASP A 14 5.82 -17.12 14.46
C ASP A 14 4.85 -16.30 13.58
N PRO A 15 4.30 -16.88 12.49
CA PRO A 15 3.43 -16.15 11.57
C PRO A 15 2.10 -15.73 12.21
N ILE A 16 1.57 -16.48 13.18
CA ILE A 16 0.29 -16.18 13.86
C ILE A 16 0.48 -14.98 14.80
N LEU A 17 1.59 -14.94 15.53
CA LEU A 17 1.91 -13.81 16.40
C LEU A 17 2.15 -12.52 15.61
N ARG A 18 2.79 -12.63 14.44
CA ARG A 18 3.02 -11.50 13.53
C ARG A 18 1.71 -10.97 12.92
N GLU A 19 0.82 -11.86 12.51
CA GLU A 19 -0.52 -11.48 12.04
C GLU A 19 -1.33 -10.79 13.15
N SER A 20 -1.33 -11.35 14.36
CA SER A 20 -2.04 -10.76 15.51
C SER A 20 -1.49 -9.38 15.91
N LEU A 21 -0.18 -9.15 15.78
CA LEU A 21 0.43 -7.84 16.03
C LEU A 21 0.10 -6.83 14.92
N ASN A 22 0.04 -7.28 13.66
CA ASN A 22 -0.39 -6.44 12.55
C ASN A 22 -1.87 -6.03 12.71
N ASP A 23 -2.73 -6.96 13.11
CA ASP A 23 -4.15 -6.69 13.38
C ASP A 23 -4.31 -5.68 14.52
N PHE A 24 -3.54 -5.82 15.61
CA PHE A 24 -3.55 -4.84 16.70
C PHE A 24 -3.10 -3.46 16.23
N VAL A 25 -2.07 -3.37 15.39
CA VAL A 25 -1.58 -2.09 14.84
C VAL A 25 -2.65 -1.44 13.96
N ALA A 26 -3.35 -2.23 13.14
CA ALA A 26 -4.45 -1.78 12.31
C ALA A 26 -5.64 -1.29 13.16
N GLU A 27 -5.99 -2.02 14.21
CA GLU A 27 -7.07 -1.66 15.13
C GLU A 27 -6.71 -0.40 15.96
N TYR A 28 -5.48 -0.31 16.46
CA TYR A 28 -4.98 0.88 17.17
C TYR A 28 -5.00 2.13 16.27
N ALA A 29 -4.58 2.01 15.01
CA ALA A 29 -4.63 3.10 14.03
C ALA A 29 -6.07 3.51 13.72
N SER A 30 -7.01 2.55 13.71
CA SER A 30 -8.44 2.82 13.46
C SER A 30 -9.16 3.54 14.59
N ILE A 31 -8.61 3.49 15.82
CA ILE A 31 -9.19 4.12 17.02
C ILE A 31 -8.68 5.57 17.20
N GLN A 32 -7.66 6.01 16.45
CA GLN A 32 -7.19 7.41 16.48
C GLN A 32 -8.06 8.33 15.60
N HIS A 33 -8.26 9.59 16.02
CA HIS A 33 -9.04 10.57 15.27
C HIS A 33 -8.42 10.86 13.89
N HIS A 34 -9.27 11.00 12.86
CA HIS A 34 -8.93 11.14 11.44
C HIS A 34 -7.97 12.29 11.06
N THR A 35 -7.68 13.23 11.98
CA THR A 35 -6.74 14.34 11.76
C THR A 35 -5.31 14.07 12.25
N GLU A 36 -5.05 12.96 12.95
CA GLU A 36 -3.69 12.52 13.30
C GLU A 36 -3.17 11.38 12.39
N VAL A 37 -4.01 10.89 11.47
CA VAL A 37 -3.69 9.80 10.52
C VAL A 37 -2.65 10.21 9.47
N THR A 38 -2.39 11.51 9.28
CA THR A 38 -1.42 12.04 8.32
C THR A 38 0.04 11.84 8.74
N TYR A 39 0.31 11.43 10.00
CA TYR A 39 1.68 11.30 10.54
C TYR A 39 2.06 9.88 11.02
N LEU A 40 1.33 8.85 10.63
CA LEU A 40 1.78 7.46 10.83
C LEU A 40 2.66 7.02 9.66
N THR A 41 3.83 7.64 9.54
CA THR A 41 4.94 7.07 8.76
C THR A 41 5.37 5.75 9.43
N GLY A 42 5.92 4.80 8.67
CA GLY A 42 6.32 3.47 9.18
C GLY A 42 7.23 3.47 10.42
N ALA A 43 7.85 4.60 10.76
CA ALA A 43 8.59 4.82 12.00
C ALA A 43 7.70 4.78 13.27
N VAL A 44 6.47 5.30 13.24
CA VAL A 44 5.59 5.34 14.44
C VAL A 44 5.00 3.97 14.78
N ALA A 45 4.64 3.18 13.77
CA ALA A 45 4.20 1.80 13.95
C ALA A 45 5.34 0.91 14.47
N PHE A 46 6.55 1.10 13.93
CA PHE A 46 7.76 0.45 14.43
C PHE A 46 8.07 0.85 15.87
N ASP A 47 7.95 2.12 16.23
CA ASP A 47 8.18 2.62 17.60
C ASP A 47 7.15 2.07 18.60
N LEU A 48 5.89 1.90 18.21
CA LEU A 48 4.86 1.29 19.05
C LEU A 48 5.09 -0.20 19.28
N ILE A 49 5.48 -0.93 18.23
CA ILE A 49 5.86 -2.35 18.33
C ILE A 49 7.15 -2.49 19.18
N LEU A 50 8.15 -1.63 18.95
CA LEU A 50 9.40 -1.61 19.69
C LEU A 50 9.18 -1.23 21.17
N MET A 51 8.29 -0.28 21.46
CA MET A 51 7.88 0.04 22.83
C MET A 51 7.16 -1.13 23.50
N ALA A 52 6.26 -1.82 22.78
CA ALA A 52 5.58 -3.00 23.32
C ALA A 52 6.59 -4.13 23.62
N VAL A 53 7.57 -4.35 22.74
CA VAL A 53 8.65 -5.33 22.93
C VAL A 53 9.59 -4.94 24.07
N LEU A 54 9.97 -3.66 24.18
CA LEU A 54 10.83 -3.15 25.27
C LEU A 54 10.11 -3.16 26.62
N ALA A 55 8.82 -2.83 26.67
CA ALA A 55 8.01 -2.93 27.89
C ALA A 55 7.92 -4.37 28.40
N VAL A 56 7.83 -5.34 27.48
CA VAL A 56 7.86 -6.78 27.81
C VAL A 56 9.25 -7.20 28.28
N ALA A 57 10.32 -6.77 27.61
CA ALA A 57 11.70 -7.15 27.91
C ALA A 57 12.27 -6.52 29.19
N THR A 58 11.74 -5.36 29.62
CA THR A 58 12.21 -4.64 30.82
C THR A 58 11.27 -4.80 32.03
N GLY A 59 10.24 -5.64 31.93
CA GLY A 59 9.29 -5.87 33.03
C GLY A 59 8.37 -4.68 33.31
N GLY A 60 8.20 -3.77 32.34
CA GLY A 60 7.25 -2.65 32.41
C GLY A 60 7.72 -1.41 33.20
N ALA A 61 8.94 -1.39 33.73
CA ALA A 61 9.33 -0.33 34.68
C ALA A 61 10.13 0.85 34.07
N ALA A 62 10.72 0.73 32.87
CA ALA A 62 11.74 1.71 32.43
C ALA A 62 11.42 2.56 31.18
N ALA A 63 10.44 2.22 30.34
CA ALA A 63 10.23 2.92 29.06
C ALA A 63 9.02 3.89 29.00
N VAL A 64 8.21 3.99 30.06
CA VAL A 64 6.95 4.77 30.01
C VAL A 64 7.14 6.24 30.45
N GLY A 65 8.27 6.58 31.08
CA GLY A 65 8.49 7.92 31.64
C GLY A 65 8.62 9.04 30.60
N ALA A 66 9.20 8.78 29.42
CA ALA A 66 9.50 9.83 28.45
C ALA A 66 8.31 10.22 27.54
N ALA A 67 7.21 9.46 27.56
CA ALA A 67 6.07 9.66 26.66
C ALA A 67 4.70 9.73 27.40
N ALA A 68 4.71 9.81 28.73
CA ALA A 68 3.49 9.76 29.56
C ALA A 68 2.49 10.92 29.28
N GLY A 69 2.95 12.01 28.66
CA GLY A 69 2.10 13.17 28.36
C GLY A 69 1.29 13.09 27.06
N ARG A 70 1.51 12.10 26.18
CA ARG A 70 0.88 12.07 24.84
C ARG A 70 0.12 10.79 24.47
N ILE A 71 0.07 9.79 25.34
CA ILE A 71 -0.55 8.50 25.01
C ILE A 71 -1.89 8.37 25.75
N ARG A 72 -2.98 8.81 25.09
CA ARG A 72 -4.36 8.69 25.59
C ARG A 72 -4.85 7.25 25.81
N HIS A 73 -4.06 6.23 25.44
CA HIS A 73 -4.43 4.81 25.47
C HIS A 73 -3.41 3.88 26.16
N ALA A 74 -2.73 4.35 27.22
CA ALA A 74 -1.76 3.56 27.98
C ALA A 74 -2.31 2.21 28.50
N GLY A 75 -3.61 2.12 28.79
CA GLY A 75 -4.26 0.87 29.21
C GLY A 75 -4.31 -0.23 28.14
N LEU A 76 -4.42 0.14 26.85
CA LEU A 76 -4.41 -0.80 25.72
C LEU A 76 -3.01 -1.36 25.48
N LEU A 77 -1.98 -0.52 25.60
CA LEU A 77 -0.59 -0.96 25.51
C LEU A 77 -0.20 -1.89 26.67
N ALA A 78 -0.72 -1.62 27.88
CA ALA A 78 -0.52 -2.50 29.04
C ALA A 78 -1.25 -3.85 28.91
N SER A 79 -2.44 -3.90 28.29
CA SER A 79 -3.16 -5.16 28.04
C SER A 79 -2.45 -5.99 26.97
N LEU A 80 -1.97 -5.36 25.89
CA LEU A 80 -1.17 -6.01 24.86
C LEU A 80 0.11 -6.61 25.44
N GLY A 81 0.84 -5.84 26.27
CA GLY A 81 2.05 -6.34 26.93
C GLY A 81 1.80 -7.58 27.79
N LYS A 82 0.64 -7.67 28.48
CA LYS A 82 0.25 -8.87 29.24
C LYS A 82 -0.08 -10.05 28.32
N THR A 83 -0.80 -9.83 27.23
CA THR A 83 -1.18 -10.86 26.26
C THR A 83 0.05 -11.43 25.54
N VAL A 84 0.96 -10.56 25.08
CA VAL A 84 2.22 -10.96 24.42
C VAL A 84 3.13 -11.70 25.39
N LYS A 85 3.23 -11.26 26.66
CA LYS A 85 3.99 -11.98 27.71
C LYS A 85 3.39 -13.36 28.02
N ALA A 86 2.05 -13.46 28.08
CA ALA A 86 1.35 -14.74 28.26
C ALA A 86 1.56 -15.69 27.07
N TYR A 87 1.54 -15.15 25.85
CA TYR A 87 1.80 -15.91 24.63
C TYR A 87 3.26 -16.38 24.56
N CYS A 88 4.25 -15.51 24.83
CA CYS A 88 5.66 -15.91 24.88
C CYS A 88 5.91 -16.97 25.97
N ALA A 89 5.24 -16.87 27.13
CA ALA A 89 5.27 -17.91 28.15
C ALA A 89 4.59 -19.22 27.67
N ALA A 90 3.52 -19.14 26.89
CA ALA A 90 2.83 -20.29 26.31
C ALA A 90 3.63 -20.96 25.18
N VAL A 91 4.42 -20.21 24.40
CA VAL A 91 5.31 -20.72 23.36
C VAL A 91 6.59 -21.32 23.97
N ARG A 92 7.15 -20.71 25.02
CA ARG A 92 8.21 -21.32 25.85
C ARG A 92 7.72 -22.65 26.47
N ARG A 93 6.44 -22.74 26.88
CA ARG A 93 5.78 -24.00 27.26
C ARG A 93 5.47 -24.92 26.08
N GLN A 94 5.34 -24.42 24.85
CA GLN A 94 5.07 -25.24 23.64
C GLN A 94 6.28 -26.01 23.17
N ARG A 95 7.49 -25.49 23.41
CA ARG A 95 8.72 -26.26 23.26
C ARG A 95 8.80 -27.46 24.22
N LEU A 96 8.06 -27.41 25.34
CA LEU A 96 7.81 -28.56 26.23
C LEU A 96 6.56 -29.38 25.82
N ARG A 97 5.72 -28.92 24.89
CA ARG A 97 4.50 -29.64 24.44
C ARG A 97 4.76 -30.76 23.44
N TYR A 98 5.99 -30.95 22.94
CA TYR A 98 6.36 -32.24 22.32
C TYR A 98 6.27 -33.41 23.33
N LEU A 99 6.36 -33.13 24.64
CA LEU A 99 6.07 -34.08 25.72
C LEU A 99 4.58 -34.15 26.11
N TRP A 100 3.72 -33.26 25.63
CA TRP A 100 2.30 -33.15 26.02
C TRP A 100 1.35 -33.63 24.93
N ARG A 101 1.67 -34.79 24.35
CA ARG A 101 0.80 -35.56 23.46
C ARG A 101 -0.26 -36.36 24.25
N SER A 102 -0.60 -35.91 25.47
CA SER A 102 -1.23 -36.75 26.50
C SER A 102 -2.53 -36.24 27.11
N THR A 103 -3.20 -35.20 26.59
CA THR A 103 -4.45 -34.76 27.23
C THR A 103 -5.49 -34.15 26.27
N ASP A 104 -6.69 -34.71 26.36
CA ASP A 104 -7.86 -34.67 25.47
C ASP A 104 -8.57 -33.30 25.37
N LEU A 105 -9.06 -32.96 24.17
CA LEU A 105 -9.61 -31.64 23.77
C LEU A 105 -11.14 -31.51 23.91
N LYS A 106 -11.82 -32.41 24.64
CA LYS A 106 -13.30 -32.47 24.68
C LYS A 106 -14.04 -31.52 25.63
N LYS A 107 -13.46 -30.46 26.20
CA LYS A 107 -14.21 -29.56 27.11
C LYS A 107 -14.33 -28.11 26.61
N LYS A 108 -15.59 -27.75 26.32
CA LYS A 108 -16.11 -26.49 25.76
C LYS A 108 -16.07 -25.29 26.73
N ASN A 109 -15.95 -24.09 26.12
CA ASN A 109 -16.58 -22.79 26.40
C ASN A 109 -16.40 -22.12 27.77
N HIS A 110 -15.50 -21.13 27.88
CA HIS A 110 -15.56 -20.09 28.95
C HIS A 110 -14.99 -18.70 28.55
N LEU A 111 -15.34 -18.15 27.38
CA LEU A 111 -14.96 -16.76 27.02
C LEU A 111 -16.14 -15.82 26.73
N GLU A 112 -17.31 -16.34 26.37
CA GLU A 112 -18.49 -15.51 26.07
C GLU A 112 -19.09 -14.83 27.32
N ALA A 113 -18.83 -15.35 28.53
CA ALA A 113 -19.44 -14.86 29.77
C ALA A 113 -18.83 -13.55 30.32
N ARG A 114 -17.79 -12.98 29.69
CA ARG A 114 -17.08 -11.78 30.17
C ARG A 114 -17.20 -10.55 29.27
N ALA A 115 -17.95 -10.62 28.17
CA ALA A 115 -18.21 -9.47 27.32
C ALA A 115 -19.46 -8.72 27.80
N SER A 116 -19.33 -7.42 28.08
CA SER A 116 -20.46 -6.54 28.40
C SER A 116 -21.45 -6.45 27.23
N LYS A 117 -22.75 -6.25 27.56
CA LYS A 117 -23.85 -6.19 26.59
C LYS A 117 -23.60 -5.16 25.47
N ARG A 118 -23.78 -5.62 24.23
CA ARG A 118 -23.71 -4.86 22.97
C ARG A 118 -24.82 -3.79 22.96
N VAL A 119 -24.48 -2.55 22.62
CA VAL A 119 -25.47 -1.49 22.33
C VAL A 119 -26.08 -1.80 20.96
N GLU A 120 -27.41 -1.87 20.90
CA GLU A 120 -28.19 -2.03 19.68
C GLU A 120 -28.14 -0.73 18.86
N GLY A 121 -27.58 -0.80 17.66
CA GLY A 121 -27.51 0.32 16.74
C GLY A 121 -26.57 0.05 15.58
N GLN A 122 -27.15 -0.18 14.41
CA GLN A 122 -26.58 -0.51 13.10
C GLN A 122 -26.14 -1.97 12.91
N GLU A 123 -26.93 -2.70 12.11
CA GLU A 123 -26.50 -3.93 11.44
C GLU A 123 -25.16 -3.67 10.74
N LEU A 124 -24.10 -4.28 11.24
CA LEU A 124 -22.90 -4.49 10.46
C LEU A 124 -23.29 -5.38 9.28
N LYS A 125 -23.20 -4.83 8.07
CA LYS A 125 -23.24 -5.63 6.85
C LYS A 125 -22.25 -6.79 7.03
N PRO A 126 -22.62 -8.03 6.70
CA PRO A 126 -21.77 -9.19 6.94
C PRO A 126 -20.39 -8.94 6.32
N ALA A 127 -19.33 -9.24 7.07
CA ALA A 127 -17.97 -9.18 6.58
C ALA A 127 -17.91 -9.99 5.27
N LYS A 128 -17.69 -9.31 4.15
CA LYS A 128 -17.49 -9.98 2.86
C LYS A 128 -16.22 -10.81 3.00
N ASN A 129 -16.36 -12.15 2.96
CA ASN A 129 -15.25 -13.09 3.03
C ASN A 129 -14.11 -12.64 2.11
N VAL A 130 -12.87 -12.67 2.61
CA VAL A 130 -11.68 -12.60 1.74
C VAL A 130 -11.90 -13.64 0.64
N PRO A 131 -11.85 -13.25 -0.65
CA PRO A 131 -12.34 -14.11 -1.72
C PRO A 131 -11.56 -15.42 -1.72
N ASN A 132 -12.25 -16.56 -1.83
CA ASN A 132 -11.70 -17.92 -1.77
C ASN A 132 -10.50 -18.20 -2.70
N LYS A 133 -10.15 -17.27 -3.62
CA LYS A 133 -9.05 -17.38 -4.58
C LYS A 133 -7.96 -16.31 -4.43
N PHE A 134 -8.06 -15.40 -3.46
CA PHE A 134 -7.08 -14.31 -3.33
C PHE A 134 -5.67 -14.83 -3.09
N GLY A 135 -5.48 -15.79 -2.17
CA GLY A 135 -4.17 -16.39 -1.91
C GLY A 135 -3.54 -17.02 -3.15
N GLU A 136 -4.33 -17.72 -3.97
CA GLU A 136 -3.86 -18.33 -5.22
C GLU A 136 -3.44 -17.30 -6.27
N VAL A 137 -4.24 -16.23 -6.42
CA VAL A 137 -3.92 -15.13 -7.34
C VAL A 137 -2.68 -14.37 -6.86
N TYR A 138 -2.58 -14.10 -5.56
CA TYR A 138 -1.49 -13.34 -4.96
C TYR A 138 -0.16 -14.11 -5.02
N ALA A 139 -0.17 -15.43 -4.83
CA ALA A 139 1.02 -16.28 -4.96
C ALA A 139 1.67 -16.23 -6.35
N LYS A 140 0.90 -15.84 -7.39
CA LYS A 140 1.39 -15.70 -8.78
C LYS A 140 2.03 -14.33 -9.06
N ALA A 141 1.85 -13.35 -8.17
CA ALA A 141 2.35 -11.98 -8.35
C ALA A 141 3.87 -11.88 -8.53
N PRO A 142 4.73 -12.64 -7.82
CA PRO A 142 6.18 -12.59 -8.04
C PRO A 142 6.61 -13.02 -9.44
N ALA A 143 6.03 -14.10 -9.96
CA ALA A 143 6.32 -14.59 -11.31
C ALA A 143 5.83 -13.60 -12.38
N ALA A 144 4.60 -13.09 -12.22
CA ALA A 144 4.07 -12.04 -13.09
C ALA A 144 4.93 -10.77 -13.06
N LYS A 145 5.45 -10.38 -11.89
CA LYS A 145 6.33 -9.23 -11.72
C LYS A 145 7.64 -9.39 -12.49
N LEU A 146 8.31 -10.53 -12.35
CA LEU A 146 9.55 -10.80 -13.07
C LEU A 146 9.35 -10.69 -14.59
N GLU A 147 8.25 -11.25 -15.10
CA GLU A 147 7.92 -11.21 -16.53
C GLU A 147 7.69 -9.78 -17.03
N ILE A 148 6.82 -9.00 -16.38
CA ILE A 148 6.54 -7.63 -16.84
C ILE A 148 7.72 -6.68 -16.60
N ASP A 149 8.55 -6.92 -15.59
CA ASP A 149 9.78 -6.13 -15.37
C ASP A 149 10.79 -6.40 -16.48
N THR A 150 10.92 -7.65 -16.93
CA THR A 150 11.79 -8.02 -18.06
C THR A 150 11.31 -7.36 -19.36
N ILE A 151 10.01 -7.45 -19.64
CA ILE A 151 9.40 -6.79 -20.81
C ILE A 151 9.63 -5.27 -20.75
N ALA A 152 9.43 -4.66 -19.59
CA ALA A 152 9.62 -3.23 -19.42
C ALA A 152 11.08 -2.81 -19.60
N ASP A 153 12.04 -3.58 -19.06
CA ASP A 153 13.48 -3.29 -19.19
C ASP A 153 13.90 -3.34 -20.67
N GLU A 154 13.49 -4.38 -21.42
CA GLU A 154 13.79 -4.52 -22.85
C GLU A 154 13.22 -3.37 -23.70
N ILE A 155 11.98 -2.95 -23.42
CA ILE A 155 11.35 -1.85 -24.14
C ILE A 155 12.01 -0.52 -23.76
N ALA A 156 12.30 -0.30 -22.48
CA ALA A 156 13.01 0.90 -22.04
C ALA A 156 14.39 1.00 -22.71
N GLU A 157 15.16 -0.10 -22.77
CA GLU A 157 16.44 -0.14 -23.46
C GLU A 157 16.30 0.18 -24.96
N MET A 158 15.29 -0.39 -25.64
CA MET A 158 15.02 -0.14 -27.06
C MET A 158 14.75 1.35 -27.39
N PHE A 159 14.10 2.07 -26.48
CA PHE A 159 13.69 3.46 -26.70
C PHE A 159 14.51 4.49 -25.90
N GLY A 160 15.58 4.07 -25.22
CA GLY A 160 16.43 4.96 -24.43
C GLY A 160 15.74 5.53 -23.19
N GLY A 161 14.86 4.76 -22.56
CA GLY A 161 14.16 5.09 -21.33
C GLY A 161 14.74 4.41 -20.09
N GLN A 162 13.96 4.44 -19.02
CA GLN A 162 14.25 3.73 -17.77
C GLN A 162 12.98 3.08 -17.21
N VAL A 163 13.13 2.12 -16.30
CA VAL A 163 12.00 1.45 -15.66
C VAL A 163 11.96 1.76 -14.17
N ALA A 164 10.85 2.35 -13.74
CA ALA A 164 10.48 2.44 -12.34
C ALA A 164 9.75 1.17 -11.89
N LYS A 165 10.48 0.27 -11.24
CA LYS A 165 9.92 -0.97 -10.68
C LYS A 165 9.22 -0.68 -9.36
N ALA A 166 7.98 -1.17 -9.21
CA ALA A 166 7.26 -1.08 -7.94
C ALA A 166 7.28 -2.43 -7.19
N PRO A 167 7.26 -2.44 -5.85
CA PRO A 167 7.01 -3.67 -5.11
C PRO A 167 5.63 -4.24 -5.44
N ILE A 168 5.47 -5.55 -5.21
CA ILE A 168 4.16 -6.19 -5.27
C ILE A 168 3.20 -5.43 -4.34
N LYS A 169 1.99 -5.16 -4.83
CA LYS A 169 0.96 -4.49 -4.04
C LYS A 169 0.71 -5.28 -2.75
N SER A 170 0.69 -4.62 -1.60
CA SER A 170 0.45 -5.30 -0.32
C SER A 170 -0.91 -6.01 -0.29
N GLN A 171 -1.02 -7.06 0.54
CA GLN A 171 -2.25 -7.84 0.66
C GLN A 171 -3.46 -6.99 1.08
N ASP A 172 -3.28 -6.07 2.02
CA ASP A 172 -4.35 -5.18 2.49
C ASP A 172 -4.86 -4.27 1.38
N ARG A 173 -3.95 -3.62 0.64
CA ARG A 173 -4.30 -2.73 -0.48
C ARG A 173 -4.91 -3.50 -1.64
N ALA A 174 -4.42 -4.71 -1.91
CA ALA A 174 -5.01 -5.59 -2.91
C ALA A 174 -6.43 -6.00 -2.52
N THR A 175 -6.65 -6.41 -1.26
CA THR A 175 -7.97 -6.79 -0.74
C THR A 175 -8.94 -5.61 -0.79
N GLN A 176 -8.53 -4.42 -0.33
CA GLN A 176 -9.32 -3.19 -0.42
C GLN A 176 -9.73 -2.90 -1.87
N LYS A 177 -8.78 -2.96 -2.81
CA LYS A 177 -9.05 -2.74 -4.23
C LYS A 177 -10.00 -3.78 -4.81
N ILE A 178 -9.82 -5.05 -4.46
CA ILE A 178 -10.69 -6.15 -4.90
C ILE A 178 -12.13 -5.95 -4.42
N MET A 179 -12.31 -5.55 -3.17
CA MET A 179 -13.64 -5.31 -2.62
C MET A 179 -14.32 -4.08 -3.21
N ASN A 180 -13.56 -3.01 -3.46
CA ASN A 180 -14.10 -1.73 -3.93
C ASN A 180 -14.32 -1.69 -5.44
N ASP A 181 -13.40 -2.23 -6.22
CA ASP A 181 -13.36 -2.05 -7.68
C ASP A 181 -13.88 -3.29 -8.43
N TYR A 182 -13.85 -4.47 -7.78
CA TYR A 182 -14.12 -5.75 -8.42
C TYR A 182 -15.19 -6.60 -7.71
N ASP A 183 -15.96 -6.00 -6.81
CA ASP A 183 -17.03 -6.67 -6.04
C ASP A 183 -16.57 -7.94 -5.29
N GLY A 184 -15.29 -8.01 -4.91
CA GLY A 184 -14.72 -9.19 -4.28
C GLY A 184 -14.12 -10.22 -5.25
N ASP A 185 -14.13 -9.99 -6.56
CA ASP A 185 -13.50 -10.92 -7.51
C ASP A 185 -11.99 -10.67 -7.64
N ALA A 186 -11.22 -11.46 -6.91
CA ALA A 186 -9.76 -11.40 -6.93
C ALA A 186 -9.14 -11.69 -8.31
N THR A 187 -9.85 -12.35 -9.23
CA THR A 187 -9.31 -12.67 -10.57
C THR A 187 -9.26 -11.47 -11.50
N LYS A 188 -9.97 -10.38 -11.16
CA LYS A 188 -10.06 -9.16 -11.96
C LYS A 188 -8.99 -8.12 -11.64
N ILE A 189 -8.24 -8.27 -10.54
CA ILE A 189 -7.13 -7.37 -10.21
C ILE A 189 -6.02 -7.48 -11.26
N LYS A 190 -5.52 -6.33 -11.71
CA LYS A 190 -4.55 -6.27 -12.81
C LYS A 190 -3.20 -5.68 -12.42
N ASP A 191 -3.10 -5.12 -11.23
CA ASP A 191 -1.97 -4.30 -10.78
C ASP A 191 -1.31 -4.86 -9.51
N LEU A 192 -1.42 -6.17 -9.24
CA LEU A 192 -0.64 -6.82 -8.18
C LEU A 192 0.86 -6.69 -8.46
N ALA A 193 1.25 -6.99 -9.69
CA ALA A 193 2.56 -6.70 -10.26
C ALA A 193 2.44 -5.47 -11.17
N ARG A 194 3.33 -4.49 -11.00
CA ARG A 194 3.31 -3.26 -11.80
C ARG A 194 4.69 -2.61 -11.93
N ASN A 195 4.89 -1.89 -13.01
CA ASN A 195 6.02 -0.98 -13.22
C ASN A 195 5.62 0.19 -14.14
N THR A 196 6.52 1.16 -14.29
CA THR A 196 6.35 2.30 -15.19
C THR A 196 7.59 2.46 -16.05
N ILE A 197 7.43 2.41 -17.37
CA ILE A 197 8.45 2.80 -18.34
C ILE A 197 8.44 4.33 -18.43
N ILE A 198 9.61 4.94 -18.26
CA ILE A 198 9.80 6.39 -18.30
C ILE A 198 10.60 6.71 -19.56
N VAL A 199 9.99 7.45 -20.48
CA VAL A 199 10.59 7.82 -21.77
C VAL A 199 10.31 9.27 -22.10
N SER A 200 11.06 9.81 -23.05
CA SER A 200 10.79 11.11 -23.63
C SER A 200 9.47 11.11 -24.44
N PRO A 201 8.79 12.26 -24.56
CA PRO A 201 7.47 12.34 -25.21
C PRO A 201 7.42 11.78 -26.62
N GLU A 202 8.45 12.02 -27.42
CA GLU A 202 8.54 11.57 -28.82
C GLU A 202 8.62 10.04 -28.96
N LYS A 203 8.83 9.31 -27.85
CA LYS A 203 8.87 7.83 -27.83
C LYS A 203 7.59 7.20 -27.30
N MET A 204 6.66 7.98 -26.74
CA MET A 204 5.44 7.46 -26.10
C MET A 204 4.62 6.56 -27.03
N ASP A 205 4.38 7.00 -28.27
CA ASP A 205 3.60 6.25 -29.25
C ASP A 205 4.31 4.97 -29.71
N ALA A 206 5.63 5.02 -29.87
CA ALA A 206 6.43 3.87 -30.26
C ALA A 206 6.48 2.80 -29.15
N VAL A 207 6.60 3.22 -27.89
CA VAL A 207 6.53 2.33 -26.72
C VAL A 207 5.14 1.71 -26.59
N ALA A 208 4.07 2.52 -26.76
CA ALA A 208 2.70 2.02 -26.73
C ALA A 208 2.44 0.97 -27.83
N ALA A 209 2.96 1.20 -29.04
CA ALA A 209 2.86 0.26 -30.15
C ALA A 209 3.66 -1.03 -29.88
N GLU A 210 4.86 -0.94 -29.30
CA GLU A 210 5.67 -2.12 -28.95
C GLU A 210 5.02 -2.94 -27.82
N LEU A 211 4.42 -2.30 -26.82
CA LEU A 211 3.60 -2.98 -25.81
C LEU A 211 2.43 -3.72 -26.45
N ALA A 212 1.69 -3.07 -27.35
CA ALA A 212 0.56 -3.70 -28.06
C ALA A 212 1.02 -4.90 -28.91
N LYS A 213 2.15 -4.77 -29.61
CA LYS A 213 2.77 -5.86 -30.40
C LYS A 213 3.15 -7.06 -29.53
N ARG A 214 3.54 -6.83 -28.27
CA ARG A 214 3.82 -7.87 -27.27
C ARG A 214 2.56 -8.41 -26.57
N GLY A 215 1.38 -8.04 -27.06
CA GLY A 215 0.09 -8.55 -26.57
C GLY A 215 -0.49 -7.79 -25.38
N ALA A 216 0.03 -6.60 -25.05
CA ALA A 216 -0.58 -5.74 -24.04
C ALA A 216 -1.90 -5.16 -24.53
N ASN A 217 -2.90 -5.08 -23.65
CA ASN A 217 -4.05 -4.22 -23.87
C ASN A 217 -3.67 -2.79 -23.46
N VAL A 218 -3.53 -1.91 -24.44
CA VAL A 218 -3.00 -0.55 -24.28
C VAL A 218 -4.12 0.49 -24.32
N LYS A 219 -4.15 1.38 -23.33
CA LYS A 219 -4.98 2.57 -23.28
C LYS A 219 -4.08 3.81 -23.24
N VAL A 220 -4.05 4.56 -24.34
CA VAL A 220 -3.43 5.88 -24.39
C VAL A 220 -4.40 6.91 -23.80
N ILE A 221 -3.91 7.74 -22.89
CA ILE A 221 -4.67 8.81 -22.24
C ILE A 221 -4.14 10.13 -22.79
N ASN A 222 -5.02 10.90 -23.42
CA ASN A 222 -4.69 12.20 -23.98
C ASN A 222 -5.18 13.31 -23.04
N GLY A 223 -4.27 14.21 -22.67
CA GLY A 223 -4.55 15.33 -21.77
C GLY A 223 -5.58 16.33 -22.29
N THR A 224 -5.86 16.36 -23.61
CA THR A 224 -6.94 17.22 -24.15
C THR A 224 -8.33 16.62 -23.96
N THR A 225 -8.43 15.30 -23.81
CA THR A 225 -9.70 14.57 -23.65
C THR A 225 -9.92 14.09 -22.23
N ASP A 226 -8.86 14.00 -21.42
CA ASP A 226 -8.94 13.62 -20.03
C ASP A 226 -9.57 14.76 -19.21
N PRO A 227 -10.61 14.50 -18.40
CA PRO A 227 -11.25 15.53 -17.59
C PRO A 227 -10.29 16.25 -16.65
N LEU A 228 -9.19 15.63 -16.24
CA LEU A 228 -8.21 16.23 -15.34
C LEU A 228 -6.95 16.69 -16.07
N GLY A 229 -6.88 16.58 -17.39
CA GLY A 229 -5.73 16.98 -18.18
C GLY A 229 -4.54 16.03 -18.10
N TYR A 230 -4.69 14.86 -17.49
CA TYR A 230 -3.61 13.87 -17.38
C TYR A 230 -3.34 13.23 -18.74
N SER A 231 -2.06 12.97 -19.02
CA SER A 231 -1.63 12.21 -20.19
C SER A 231 -0.66 11.09 -19.79
N GLY A 232 -0.66 10.02 -20.57
CA GLY A 232 0.18 8.85 -20.34
C GLY A 232 -0.38 7.60 -20.99
N VAL A 233 0.22 6.44 -20.71
CA VAL A 233 -0.27 5.15 -21.21
C VAL A 233 -0.45 4.23 -20.02
N ASN A 234 -1.62 3.58 -19.96
CA ASN A 234 -1.83 2.42 -19.09
C ASN A 234 -1.96 1.18 -19.97
N SER A 235 -1.24 0.12 -19.65
CA SER A 235 -1.37 -1.16 -20.33
C SER A 235 -1.41 -2.34 -19.37
N THR A 236 -2.10 -3.40 -19.78
CA THR A 236 -2.17 -4.65 -19.01
C THR A 236 -1.77 -5.83 -19.88
N ILE A 237 -0.90 -6.68 -19.35
CA ILE A 237 -0.37 -7.86 -20.05
C ILE A 237 -0.83 -9.11 -19.30
N LYS A 238 -1.37 -10.09 -20.03
CA LYS A 238 -1.67 -11.40 -19.46
C LYS A 238 -0.38 -12.21 -19.39
N THR A 239 0.11 -12.42 -18.17
CA THR A 239 1.39 -13.13 -17.93
C THR A 239 1.24 -14.64 -18.04
N GLN A 240 2.37 -15.35 -18.21
CA GLN A 240 2.43 -16.81 -18.21
C GLN A 240 2.00 -17.41 -16.86
N ALA A 241 2.16 -16.66 -15.76
CA ALA A 241 1.63 -17.03 -14.45
C ALA A 241 0.09 -17.07 -14.40
N GLY A 242 -0.59 -16.60 -15.45
CA GLY A 242 -2.04 -16.66 -15.59
C GLY A 242 -2.79 -15.52 -14.89
N ILE A 243 -2.09 -14.47 -14.47
CA ILE A 243 -2.67 -13.22 -13.94
C ILE A 243 -2.26 -12.03 -14.82
N PHE A 244 -2.92 -10.89 -14.66
CA PHE A 244 -2.51 -9.66 -15.34
C PHE A 244 -1.42 -8.93 -14.55
N GLY A 245 -0.48 -8.34 -15.27
CA GLY A 245 0.43 -7.31 -14.76
C GLY A 245 0.20 -5.98 -15.47
N GLU A 246 0.47 -4.88 -14.78
CA GLU A 246 0.30 -3.53 -15.30
C GLU A 246 1.65 -2.93 -15.71
N VAL A 247 1.76 -2.46 -16.95
CA VAL A 247 2.93 -1.71 -17.44
C VAL A 247 2.45 -0.34 -17.88
N GLN A 248 2.83 0.68 -17.13
CA GLN A 248 2.51 2.06 -17.45
C GLN A 248 3.62 2.68 -18.29
N VAL A 249 3.31 3.69 -19.09
CA VAL A 249 4.32 4.52 -19.76
C VAL A 249 4.03 5.96 -19.42
N ASN A 250 5.07 6.69 -19.02
CA ASN A 250 4.92 8.09 -18.70
C ASN A 250 6.18 8.90 -19.04
N THR A 251 6.01 10.21 -19.14
CA THR A 251 7.12 11.12 -19.34
C THR A 251 7.63 11.64 -17.99
N PRO A 252 8.90 12.07 -17.89
CA PRO A 252 9.42 12.63 -16.65
C PRO A 252 8.58 13.79 -16.09
N ALA A 253 8.10 14.68 -16.97
CA ALA A 253 7.31 15.84 -16.55
C ALA A 253 5.93 15.43 -16.00
N MET A 254 5.31 14.39 -16.57
CA MET A 254 4.03 13.89 -16.07
C MET A 254 4.18 13.14 -14.73
N ILE A 255 5.31 12.47 -14.50
CA ILE A 255 5.64 11.88 -13.19
C ILE A 255 5.84 12.98 -12.14
N TYR A 256 6.62 14.01 -12.48
CA TYR A 256 6.79 15.21 -11.64
C TYR A 256 5.44 15.86 -11.30
N ALA A 257 4.56 15.97 -12.29
CA ALA A 257 3.26 16.60 -12.11
C ALA A 257 2.34 15.79 -11.19
N LYS A 258 2.32 14.47 -11.35
CA LYS A 258 1.37 13.57 -10.70
C LYS A 258 1.80 13.15 -9.30
N GLU A 259 3.03 12.66 -9.17
CA GLU A 259 3.49 11.97 -7.96
C GLU A 259 4.03 12.95 -6.92
N SER A 260 3.96 12.60 -5.63
CA SER A 260 4.57 13.43 -4.57
C SER A 260 6.07 13.61 -4.81
N GLU A 261 6.65 14.69 -4.32
CA GLU A 261 8.09 14.96 -4.49
C GLU A 261 8.97 13.77 -4.09
N SER A 262 8.70 13.17 -2.93
CA SER A 262 9.42 11.98 -2.46
C SER A 262 9.38 10.82 -3.44
N VAL A 263 8.23 10.56 -4.05
CA VAL A 263 8.04 9.48 -5.03
C VAL A 263 8.68 9.87 -6.35
N ALA A 264 8.42 11.08 -6.85
CA ALA A 264 8.98 11.56 -8.10
C ALA A 264 10.52 11.57 -8.09
N ARG A 265 11.16 11.97 -6.99
CA ARG A 265 12.64 11.90 -6.85
C ARG A 265 13.17 10.47 -6.88
N VAL A 266 12.47 9.52 -6.26
CA VAL A 266 12.83 8.09 -6.34
C VAL A 266 12.71 7.57 -7.78
N LEU A 267 11.71 8.03 -8.54
CA LEU A 267 11.45 7.56 -9.90
C LEU A 267 12.34 8.24 -10.95
N LEU A 268 12.67 9.53 -10.76
CA LEU A 268 13.35 10.36 -11.76
C LEU A 268 14.83 10.61 -11.43
N GLY A 269 15.21 10.48 -10.16
CA GLY A 269 16.46 11.03 -9.63
C GLY A 269 16.36 12.53 -9.34
N ASP A 270 17.24 13.02 -8.45
CA ASP A 270 17.21 14.40 -7.96
C ASP A 270 17.51 15.43 -9.04
N ASP A 271 18.45 15.14 -9.94
CA ASP A 271 18.88 16.08 -10.99
C ASP A 271 17.76 16.33 -12.01
N LEU A 272 17.13 15.27 -12.49
CA LEU A 272 16.03 15.36 -13.45
C LEU A 272 14.79 16.00 -12.82
N TYR A 273 14.46 15.62 -11.59
CA TYR A 273 13.39 16.26 -10.83
C TYR A 273 13.63 17.77 -10.72
N THR A 274 14.84 18.16 -10.31
CA THR A 274 15.20 19.57 -10.11
C THR A 274 15.18 20.34 -11.43
N SER A 275 15.65 19.74 -12.54
CA SER A 275 15.59 20.35 -13.88
C SER A 275 14.15 20.65 -14.30
N ILE A 276 13.23 19.70 -14.11
CA ILE A 276 11.80 19.88 -14.42
C ILE A 276 11.18 20.94 -13.52
N ALA A 277 11.48 20.92 -12.22
CA ALA A 277 11.00 21.91 -11.26
C ALA A 277 11.43 23.33 -11.65
N SER A 278 12.71 23.52 -11.99
CA SER A 278 13.25 24.81 -12.42
C SER A 278 12.65 25.31 -13.73
N LYS A 279 12.44 24.42 -14.72
CA LYS A 279 11.80 24.78 -16.00
C LYS A 279 10.34 25.17 -15.81
N SER A 280 9.62 24.43 -14.99
CA SER A 280 8.18 24.60 -14.79
C SER A 280 7.85 25.83 -13.95
N GLY A 281 8.65 26.14 -12.93
CA GLY A 281 8.34 27.18 -11.95
C GLY A 281 7.09 26.89 -11.11
N ILE A 282 6.52 25.69 -11.23
CA ILE A 282 5.28 25.23 -10.60
C ILE A 282 5.61 24.03 -9.71
N PRO A 283 5.12 23.98 -8.46
CA PRO A 283 5.34 22.84 -7.57
C PRO A 283 4.77 21.53 -8.14
N GLY A 284 5.57 20.46 -8.14
CA GLY A 284 5.13 19.12 -8.55
C GLY A 284 4.13 18.48 -7.58
N GLY A 285 3.62 17.31 -7.97
CA GLY A 285 2.78 16.46 -7.12
C GLY A 285 1.38 16.97 -6.79
N GLN A 286 0.85 17.94 -7.54
CA GLN A 286 -0.56 18.36 -7.36
C GLN A 286 -1.53 17.44 -8.10
N GLY A 287 -1.09 16.74 -9.15
CA GLY A 287 -1.95 15.92 -10.00
C GLY A 287 -2.72 14.82 -9.24
N HIS A 288 -2.06 14.11 -8.32
CA HIS A 288 -2.75 13.10 -7.51
C HIS A 288 -3.76 13.71 -6.53
N LYS A 289 -3.53 14.94 -6.05
CA LYS A 289 -4.45 15.64 -5.14
C LYS A 289 -5.73 16.04 -5.87
N PHE A 290 -5.61 16.62 -7.07
CA PHE A 290 -6.77 16.95 -7.89
C PHE A 290 -7.60 15.72 -8.21
N TYR A 291 -6.96 14.58 -8.52
CA TYR A 291 -7.66 13.33 -8.76
C TYR A 291 -8.44 12.84 -7.52
N GLU A 292 -7.81 12.83 -6.34
CA GLU A 292 -8.45 12.37 -5.11
C GLU A 292 -9.58 13.30 -4.65
N GLU A 293 -9.47 14.61 -4.90
CA GLU A 293 -10.56 15.56 -4.69
C GLU A 293 -11.69 15.36 -5.69
N TRP A 294 -11.37 15.26 -6.99
CA TRP A 294 -12.37 15.15 -8.05
C TRP A 294 -13.17 13.84 -7.99
N ARG A 295 -12.51 12.70 -7.68
CA ARG A 295 -13.15 11.36 -7.74
C ARG A 295 -14.29 11.14 -6.75
N VAL A 296 -14.38 11.94 -5.70
CA VAL A 296 -15.46 11.85 -4.69
C VAL A 296 -16.61 12.81 -4.97
N LEU A 297 -16.46 13.71 -5.94
CA LEU A 297 -17.46 14.70 -6.32
C LEU A 297 -18.42 14.14 -7.36
N SER A 298 -19.63 14.70 -7.41
CA SER A 298 -20.53 14.46 -8.54
C SER A 298 -19.93 15.10 -9.80
N PRO A 299 -19.84 14.37 -10.94
CA PRO A 299 -19.30 14.92 -12.19
C PRO A 299 -20.02 16.18 -12.70
N SER A 300 -21.29 16.37 -12.32
CA SER A 300 -22.10 17.53 -12.68
C SER A 300 -22.00 18.70 -11.70
N SER A 301 -21.23 18.57 -10.62
CA SER A 301 -21.07 19.63 -9.63
C SER A 301 -20.14 20.75 -10.12
N THR A 302 -20.43 21.99 -9.72
CA THR A 302 -19.56 23.14 -10.01
C THR A 302 -18.17 22.98 -9.38
N GLN A 303 -18.08 22.29 -8.24
CA GLN A 303 -16.82 21.92 -7.61
C GLN A 303 -15.99 20.98 -8.49
N ALA A 304 -16.60 19.93 -9.05
CA ALA A 304 -15.90 19.01 -9.95
C ALA A 304 -15.40 19.71 -11.22
N GLN A 305 -16.17 20.66 -11.75
CA GLN A 305 -15.75 21.49 -12.90
C GLN A 305 -14.54 22.35 -12.54
N SER A 306 -14.58 23.05 -11.40
CA SER A 306 -13.45 23.89 -10.97
C SER A 306 -12.17 23.10 -10.70
N VAL A 307 -12.26 21.93 -10.04
CA VAL A 307 -11.10 21.05 -9.83
C VAL A 307 -10.55 20.51 -11.15
N SER A 308 -11.44 20.17 -12.09
CA SER A 308 -11.09 19.73 -13.44
C SER A 308 -10.33 20.81 -14.22
N GLU A 309 -10.83 22.04 -14.25
CA GLU A 309 -10.18 23.19 -14.90
C GLU A 309 -8.79 23.47 -14.29
N GLN A 310 -8.69 23.54 -12.96
CA GLN A 310 -7.41 23.74 -12.27
C GLN A 310 -6.39 22.63 -12.58
N SER A 311 -6.85 21.37 -12.62
CA SER A 311 -6.00 20.24 -12.95
C SER A 311 -5.53 20.30 -14.40
N GLN A 312 -6.42 20.66 -15.34
CA GLN A 312 -6.09 20.82 -16.75
C GLN A 312 -5.05 21.91 -16.97
N GLU A 313 -5.24 23.09 -16.38
CA GLU A 313 -4.29 24.20 -16.42
C GLU A 313 -2.93 23.80 -15.84
N TYR A 314 -2.92 23.08 -14.72
CA TYR A 314 -1.71 22.60 -14.08
C TYR A 314 -0.89 21.65 -14.97
N TYR A 315 -1.52 20.61 -15.52
CA TYR A 315 -0.81 19.68 -16.39
C TYR A 315 -0.38 20.32 -17.71
N GLU A 316 -1.20 21.22 -18.26
CA GLU A 316 -0.86 21.94 -19.48
C GLU A 316 0.33 22.88 -19.29
N ALA A 317 0.38 23.60 -18.17
CA ALA A 317 1.51 24.46 -17.85
C ALA A 317 2.82 23.68 -17.71
N ILE A 318 2.78 22.51 -17.05
CA ILE A 318 3.96 21.64 -16.93
C ILE A 318 4.40 21.08 -18.29
N ARG A 319 3.45 20.65 -19.14
CA ARG A 319 3.74 20.22 -20.51
C ARG A 319 4.42 21.34 -21.31
N LYS A 320 3.79 22.51 -21.38
CA LYS A 320 4.33 23.66 -22.12
C LYS A 320 5.74 24.05 -21.66
N ALA A 321 5.99 24.06 -20.36
CA ALA A 321 7.29 24.44 -19.81
C ALA A 321 8.42 23.46 -20.13
N ASN A 322 8.09 22.23 -20.48
CA ASN A 322 9.06 21.18 -20.75
C ASN A 322 9.07 20.71 -22.22
N GLY A 323 8.46 21.48 -23.13
CA GLY A 323 8.55 21.28 -24.58
C GLY A 323 7.64 20.18 -25.13
N TYR A 324 6.53 19.91 -24.43
CA TYR A 324 5.47 19.02 -24.86
C TYR A 324 4.37 19.77 -25.63
#